data_AF-A0A6J8B290-F1
#
_entry.id   AF-A0A6J8B290-F1
#
_cell.length_a   1.000
_cell.length_b   1.000
_cell.length_c   1.000
_cell.angle_alpha   90.00
_cell.angle_beta   90.00
_cell.angle_gamma   90.00
#
_symmetry.space_group_name_H-M   'P 1'
#
loop_
_entity.id
_entity.type
_entity.pdbx_description
1 polymer ?
#
loop_
_entity_poly.entity_id
_entity_poly.type
_entity_poly.pdbx_seq_one_letter_code
_entity_poly.pdbx_strand_id
1 'polypeptide(L)'
;MMFLIDWSSPDCVLFCDSTLVGCGGICNGRYFHTVFPAFIRRKQLHINALELLCGMECLKVWASVLDGSKIVIYYDNSSSVTVLNSGACRNAFMQSCLREICFLTASHEFQVKGRHLSGEANRVADMLSRWDMDPGISTEFLKQARINSWTEIELLGDFLFILFIVDTQLRKLQKDTELCKKSAFAEGTYKNLKVQFVSYFLFCTYFNMSPLPILL
;
A
#
# COMPACT_ATOMS: atom_id res chain seq x y z
N MET A 1 9.79 -20.44 -9.82
CA MET A 1 9.51 -19.99 -11.19
C MET A 1 8.44 -18.92 -11.08
N MET A 2 8.83 -17.64 -11.15
CA MET A 2 7.93 -16.49 -11.00
C MET A 2 7.13 -16.37 -12.29
N PHE A 3 5.83 -16.66 -12.25
CA PHE A 3 4.96 -16.55 -13.42
C PHE A 3 5.11 -15.14 -14.00
N LEU A 4 5.48 -15.05 -15.27
CA LEU A 4 5.43 -13.82 -16.06
C LEU A 4 3.96 -13.42 -16.18
N ILE A 5 3.45 -12.74 -15.18
CA ILE A 5 2.12 -12.16 -15.18
C ILE A 5 2.09 -11.15 -16.33
N ASP A 6 1.27 -11.44 -17.33
CA ASP A 6 1.02 -10.51 -18.41
C ASP A 6 0.27 -9.29 -17.85
N TRP A 7 0.90 -8.12 -17.97
CA TRP A 7 0.36 -6.83 -17.57
C TRP A 7 -0.29 -6.10 -18.76
N SER A 8 -0.39 -6.72 -19.93
CA SER A 8 -1.02 -6.12 -21.11
C SER A 8 -2.47 -5.69 -20.85
N SER A 9 -3.17 -6.37 -19.94
CA SER A 9 -4.57 -6.16 -19.61
C SER A 9 -4.76 -5.96 -18.09
N PRO A 10 -4.58 -4.74 -17.56
CA PRO A 10 -4.91 -4.46 -16.17
C PRO A 10 -6.43 -4.47 -15.95
N ASP A 11 -6.87 -4.90 -14.78
CA ASP A 11 -8.28 -4.88 -14.38
C ASP A 11 -8.73 -3.45 -14.03
N CYS A 12 -7.81 -2.64 -13.50
CA CYS A 12 -8.06 -1.25 -13.14
C CYS A 12 -6.88 -0.35 -13.50
N VAL A 13 -7.20 0.89 -13.88
CA VAL A 13 -6.23 1.93 -14.19
C VAL A 13 -6.46 3.14 -13.30
N LEU A 14 -5.39 3.58 -12.66
CA LEU A 14 -5.33 4.76 -11.82
C LEU A 14 -4.50 5.84 -12.51
N PHE A 15 -5.05 7.04 -12.59
CA PHE A 15 -4.29 8.25 -12.91
C PHE A 15 -4.21 9.08 -11.65
N CYS A 16 -3.00 9.51 -11.30
CA CYS A 16 -2.77 10.33 -10.13
C CYS A 16 -1.71 11.37 -10.42
N ASP A 17 -1.80 12.49 -9.73
CA ASP A 17 -0.79 13.53 -9.80
C ASP A 17 -0.76 14.35 -8.51
N SER A 18 0.35 15.04 -8.30
CA SER A 18 0.64 15.78 -7.10
C SER A 18 1.33 17.09 -7.41
N THR A 19 1.07 18.08 -6.57
CA THR A 19 1.82 19.33 -6.54
C THR A 19 2.48 19.49 -5.17
N LEU A 20 3.17 20.62 -4.93
CA LEU A 20 3.67 20.92 -3.59
C LEU A 20 2.56 21.23 -2.57
N VAL A 21 1.31 21.45 -3.04
CA VAL A 21 0.20 21.95 -2.22
C VAL A 21 -0.92 20.93 -2.08
N GLY A 22 -1.24 20.18 -3.12
CA GLY A 22 -2.34 19.22 -3.14
C GLY A 22 -2.10 18.06 -4.10
N CYS A 23 -3.03 17.13 -4.11
CA CYS A 23 -3.00 15.97 -4.98
C CYS A 23 -4.40 15.56 -5.41
N GLY A 24 -4.46 14.68 -6.40
CA GLY A 24 -5.72 14.13 -6.85
C GLY A 24 -5.53 12.91 -7.73
N GLY A 25 -6.61 12.17 -7.90
CA GLY A 25 -6.61 10.96 -8.70
C GLY A 25 -7.98 10.59 -9.22
N ILE A 26 -7.98 9.73 -10.23
CA ILE A 26 -9.18 9.21 -10.86
C ILE A 26 -9.03 7.72 -11.17
N CYS A 27 -10.09 6.96 -10.87
CA CYS A 27 -10.24 5.54 -11.09
C CYS A 27 -11.66 5.22 -11.53
N ASN A 28 -11.85 4.47 -12.63
CA ASN A 28 -13.17 3.97 -13.04
C ASN A 28 -14.28 5.03 -13.03
N GLY A 29 -13.96 6.23 -13.54
CA GLY A 29 -14.89 7.37 -13.59
C GLY A 29 -15.21 8.01 -12.24
N ARG A 30 -14.48 7.66 -11.17
CA ARG A 30 -14.58 8.31 -9.87
C ARG A 30 -13.30 9.04 -9.53
N TYR A 31 -13.40 10.27 -9.04
CA TYR A 31 -12.24 11.11 -8.77
C TYR A 31 -12.26 11.70 -7.37
N PHE A 32 -11.09 12.12 -6.90
CA PHE A 32 -10.96 13.00 -5.75
C PHE A 32 -9.87 14.04 -6.01
N HIS A 33 -9.95 15.15 -5.29
CA HIS A 33 -8.88 16.12 -5.14
C HIS A 33 -8.80 16.54 -3.68
N THR A 34 -7.61 16.95 -3.23
CA THR A 34 -7.43 17.43 -1.86
C THR A 34 -6.18 18.28 -1.73
N VAL A 35 -6.24 19.26 -0.84
CA VAL A 35 -5.05 19.95 -0.34
C VAL A 35 -4.33 19.04 0.64
N PHE A 36 -2.99 19.04 0.62
CA PHE A 36 -2.21 18.39 1.65
C PHE A 36 -2.41 19.09 3.01
N PRO A 37 -2.64 18.34 4.09
CA PRO A 37 -2.71 18.88 5.43
C PRO A 37 -1.44 19.60 5.81
N ALA A 38 -1.57 20.51 6.77
CA ALA A 38 -0.45 21.30 7.28
C ALA A 38 0.73 20.44 7.74
N PHE A 39 0.51 19.24 8.30
CA PHE A 39 1.61 18.40 8.76
C PHE A 39 2.42 17.76 7.62
N ILE A 40 1.81 17.48 6.45
CA ILE A 40 2.53 17.04 5.25
C ILE A 40 3.28 18.22 4.64
N ARG A 41 2.60 19.36 4.45
CA ARG A 41 3.24 20.57 3.87
C ARG A 41 4.44 21.05 4.70
N ARG A 42 4.36 20.97 6.03
CA ARG A 42 5.48 21.30 6.93
C ARG A 42 6.72 20.41 6.77
N LYS A 43 6.57 19.20 6.21
CA LYS A 43 7.73 18.32 5.94
C LYS A 43 8.53 18.76 4.72
N GLN A 44 8.00 19.67 3.88
CA GLN A 44 8.66 20.18 2.67
C GLN A 44 9.24 19.04 1.80
N LEU A 45 8.42 18.03 1.55
CA LEU A 45 8.82 16.85 0.80
C LEU A 45 9.11 17.21 -0.66
N HIS A 46 10.08 16.52 -1.25
CA HIS A 46 10.35 16.62 -2.69
C HIS A 46 9.17 16.06 -3.50
N ILE A 47 8.94 16.60 -4.70
CA ILE A 47 7.79 16.24 -5.56
C ILE A 47 7.67 14.72 -5.80
N ASN A 48 8.76 14.03 -6.09
CA ASN A 48 8.80 12.56 -6.23
C ASN A 48 8.18 11.81 -5.01
N ALA A 49 8.33 12.33 -3.80
CA ALA A 49 7.76 11.73 -2.61
C ALA A 49 6.25 12.01 -2.49
N LEU A 50 5.81 13.19 -2.92
CA LEU A 50 4.40 13.60 -2.91
C LEU A 50 3.58 12.89 -4.00
N GLU A 51 4.19 12.58 -5.15
CA GLU A 51 3.56 11.76 -6.19
C GLU A 51 3.41 10.30 -5.75
N LEU A 52 4.45 9.70 -5.17
CA LEU A 52 4.34 8.34 -4.63
C LEU A 52 3.29 8.29 -3.51
N LEU A 53 3.25 9.31 -2.64
CA LEU A 53 2.20 9.48 -1.64
C LEU A 53 0.82 9.54 -2.28
N CYS A 54 0.65 10.33 -3.34
CA CYS A 54 -0.62 10.43 -4.06
C CYS A 54 -1.09 9.08 -4.60
N GLY A 55 -0.21 8.31 -5.26
CA GLY A 55 -0.56 6.98 -5.75
C GLY A 55 -0.90 5.99 -4.62
N MET A 56 -0.20 6.07 -3.47
CA MET A 56 -0.55 5.29 -2.28
C MET A 56 -1.94 5.67 -1.73
N GLU A 57 -2.25 6.96 -1.66
CA GLU A 57 -3.58 7.42 -1.22
C GLU A 57 -4.68 7.01 -2.20
N CYS A 58 -4.42 7.01 -3.51
CA CYS A 58 -5.33 6.43 -4.50
C CYS A 58 -5.65 4.95 -4.18
N LEU A 59 -4.61 4.14 -3.91
CA LEU A 59 -4.82 2.74 -3.53
C LEU A 59 -5.66 2.60 -2.26
N LYS A 60 -5.50 3.48 -1.26
CA LYS A 60 -6.32 3.46 -0.05
C LYS A 60 -7.77 3.82 -0.31
N VAL A 61 -8.01 4.91 -1.04
CA VAL A 61 -9.36 5.41 -1.34
C VAL A 61 -10.18 4.34 -2.07
N TRP A 62 -9.54 3.60 -2.98
CA TRP A 62 -10.21 2.58 -3.77
C TRP A 62 -9.94 1.13 -3.32
N ALA A 63 -9.29 0.92 -2.17
CA ALA A 63 -8.80 -0.41 -1.75
C ALA A 63 -9.90 -1.49 -1.78
N SER A 64 -11.10 -1.17 -1.27
CA SER A 64 -12.24 -2.08 -1.24
C SER A 64 -12.82 -2.43 -2.62
N VAL A 65 -12.63 -1.56 -3.61
CA VAL A 65 -13.09 -1.75 -4.99
C VAL A 65 -12.03 -2.44 -5.84
N LEU A 66 -10.76 -2.32 -5.45
CA LEU A 66 -9.61 -2.90 -6.15
C LEU A 66 -9.24 -4.30 -5.65
N ASP A 67 -10.03 -4.89 -4.77
CA ASP A 67 -9.79 -6.18 -4.14
C ASP A 67 -9.51 -7.28 -5.19
N GLY A 68 -8.42 -8.03 -5.01
CA GLY A 68 -7.99 -9.11 -5.90
C GLY A 68 -7.57 -8.69 -7.32
N SER A 69 -7.49 -7.39 -7.62
CA SER A 69 -7.33 -6.87 -8.99
C SER A 69 -5.87 -6.62 -9.39
N LYS A 70 -5.58 -6.57 -10.70
CA LYS A 70 -4.33 -6.05 -11.26
C LYS A 70 -4.47 -4.58 -11.62
N ILE A 71 -3.68 -3.74 -10.98
CA ILE A 71 -3.80 -2.30 -11.03
C ILE A 71 -2.57 -1.70 -11.71
N VAL A 72 -2.80 -0.81 -12.67
CA VAL A 72 -1.76 0.05 -13.22
C VAL A 72 -1.96 1.47 -12.71
N ILE A 73 -0.93 2.03 -12.09
CA ILE A 73 -0.87 3.46 -11.74
C ILE A 73 -0.02 4.18 -12.78
N TYR A 74 -0.61 5.18 -13.43
CA TYR A 74 0.12 6.07 -14.33
C TYR A 74 0.73 7.24 -13.56
N TYR A 75 2.02 7.46 -13.81
CA TYR A 75 2.79 8.58 -13.30
C TYR A 75 3.46 9.31 -14.46
N ASP A 76 3.52 10.62 -14.40
CA ASP A 76 4.33 11.45 -15.30
C ASP A 76 5.80 11.56 -14.87
N ASN A 77 6.14 11.05 -13.70
CA ASN A 77 7.51 10.97 -13.20
C ASN A 77 8.05 9.54 -13.21
N SER A 78 9.21 9.36 -13.86
CA SER A 78 9.92 8.08 -13.90
C SER A 78 10.41 7.60 -12.52
N SER A 79 10.61 8.52 -11.57
CA SER A 79 11.05 8.20 -10.20
C SER A 79 9.98 7.38 -9.47
N SER A 80 8.73 7.83 -9.53
CA SER A 80 7.59 7.16 -8.89
C SER A 80 7.34 5.77 -9.50
N VAL A 81 7.44 5.65 -10.83
CA VAL A 81 7.40 4.36 -11.55
C VAL A 81 8.49 3.42 -11.07
N THR A 82 9.73 3.90 -10.99
CA THR A 82 10.89 3.08 -10.60
C THR A 82 10.79 2.60 -9.16
N VAL A 83 10.43 3.51 -8.25
CA VAL A 83 10.32 3.18 -6.82
C VAL A 83 9.18 2.21 -6.57
N LEU A 84 8.02 2.41 -7.20
CA LEU A 84 6.87 1.51 -7.06
C LEU A 84 7.21 0.10 -7.58
N ASN A 85 7.77 0.01 -8.79
CA ASN A 85 8.05 -1.27 -9.42
C ASN A 85 9.22 -2.04 -8.80
N SER A 86 10.22 -1.34 -8.26
CA SER A 86 11.33 -2.00 -7.56
C SER A 86 11.00 -2.36 -6.11
N GLY A 87 10.00 -1.70 -5.51
CA GLY A 87 9.70 -1.84 -4.09
C GLY A 87 10.79 -1.27 -3.17
N ALA A 88 11.74 -0.49 -3.70
CA ALA A 88 12.90 -0.02 -2.95
C ALA A 88 13.31 1.42 -3.28
N CYS A 89 13.75 2.15 -2.27
CA CYS A 89 14.34 3.48 -2.39
C CYS A 89 15.15 3.85 -1.14
N ARG A 90 16.08 4.79 -1.26
CA ARG A 90 16.88 5.27 -0.10
C ARG A 90 16.15 6.28 0.77
N ASN A 91 15.13 6.95 0.23
CA ASN A 91 14.39 7.97 0.97
C ASN A 91 13.46 7.33 2.02
N ALA A 92 13.59 7.73 3.28
CA ALA A 92 12.85 7.13 4.39
C ALA A 92 11.32 7.34 4.29
N PHE A 93 10.87 8.49 3.77
CA PHE A 93 9.44 8.77 3.61
C PHE A 93 8.82 7.91 2.51
N MET A 94 9.50 7.82 1.36
CA MET A 94 9.07 6.97 0.26
C MET A 94 9.10 5.47 0.66
N GLN A 95 10.06 5.06 1.50
CA GLN A 95 10.06 3.72 2.10
C GLN A 95 8.84 3.47 2.98
N SER A 96 8.40 4.46 3.76
CA SER A 96 7.15 4.34 4.52
C SER A 96 5.94 4.20 3.60
N CYS A 97 5.90 4.93 2.49
CA CYS A 97 4.85 4.77 1.48
C CYS A 97 4.86 3.37 0.87
N LEU A 98 6.04 2.83 0.52
CA LEU A 98 6.16 1.48 -0.01
C LEU A 98 5.71 0.40 0.98
N ARG A 99 6.00 0.56 2.28
CA ARG A 99 5.51 -0.38 3.31
C ARG A 99 3.99 -0.36 3.41
N GLU A 100 3.38 0.81 3.31
CA GLU A 100 1.93 0.96 3.27
C GLU A 100 1.34 0.29 2.02
N ILE A 101 1.92 0.55 0.84
CA ILE A 101 1.49 -0.08 -0.42
C ILE A 101 1.58 -1.61 -0.30
N CYS A 102 2.68 -2.12 0.25
CA CYS A 102 2.86 -3.56 0.50
C CYS A 102 1.76 -4.11 1.41
N PHE A 103 1.48 -3.42 2.51
CA PHE A 103 0.38 -3.79 3.41
C PHE A 103 -0.98 -3.81 2.70
N LEU A 104 -1.29 -2.81 1.88
CA LEU A 104 -2.54 -2.75 1.11
C LEU A 104 -2.62 -3.90 0.10
N THR A 105 -1.56 -4.15 -0.67
CA THR A 105 -1.51 -5.27 -1.64
C THR A 105 -1.71 -6.62 -0.97
N ALA A 106 -1.19 -6.81 0.25
CA ALA A 106 -1.37 -8.04 1.01
C ALA A 106 -2.77 -8.15 1.62
N SER A 107 -3.33 -7.04 2.10
CA SER A 107 -4.62 -7.02 2.79
C SER A 107 -5.82 -7.15 1.84
N HIS A 108 -5.66 -6.67 0.61
CA HIS A 108 -6.69 -6.65 -0.42
C HIS A 108 -6.35 -7.53 -1.62
N GLU A 109 -5.31 -8.38 -1.49
CA GLU A 109 -4.86 -9.36 -2.49
C GLU A 109 -4.65 -8.80 -3.92
N PHE A 110 -4.47 -7.48 -4.06
CA PHE A 110 -4.28 -6.84 -5.36
C PHE A 110 -2.81 -6.71 -5.73
N GLN A 111 -2.55 -6.64 -7.03
CA GLN A 111 -1.22 -6.43 -7.58
C GLN A 111 -1.13 -5.04 -8.19
N VAL A 112 -0.04 -4.33 -7.96
CA VAL A 112 0.13 -2.95 -8.46
C VAL A 112 1.40 -2.80 -9.28
N LYS A 113 1.32 -2.01 -10.36
CA LYS A 113 2.46 -1.65 -11.20
C LYS A 113 2.40 -0.19 -11.62
N GLY A 114 3.54 0.48 -11.54
CA GLY A 114 3.71 1.83 -12.08
C GLY A 114 4.00 1.80 -13.58
N ARG A 115 3.39 2.71 -14.34
CA ARG A 115 3.74 2.98 -15.74
C ARG A 115 3.95 4.47 -15.95
N HIS A 116 4.92 4.79 -16.79
CA HIS A 116 5.14 6.16 -17.19
C HIS A 116 4.08 6.59 -18.21
N LEU A 117 3.59 7.82 -18.06
CA LEU A 117 2.71 8.52 -18.96
C LEU A 117 3.31 9.91 -19.23
N SER A 118 3.17 10.49 -20.42
CA SER A 118 3.60 11.88 -20.59
C SER A 118 2.71 12.81 -19.77
N GLY A 119 3.24 13.94 -19.30
CA GLY A 119 2.44 14.93 -18.56
C GLY A 119 1.24 15.45 -19.37
N GLU A 120 1.39 15.58 -20.69
CA GLU A 120 0.29 15.93 -21.60
C GLU A 120 -0.85 14.90 -21.58
N ALA A 121 -0.52 13.62 -21.51
CA ALA A 121 -1.51 12.54 -21.42
C ALA A 121 -2.05 12.37 -19.99
N ASN A 122 -1.34 12.82 -18.96
CA ASN A 122 -1.78 12.82 -17.56
C ASN A 122 -2.59 14.08 -17.16
N ARG A 123 -3.04 14.88 -18.14
CA ARG A 123 -3.74 16.17 -17.94
C ARG A 123 -4.88 16.11 -16.93
N VAL A 124 -5.65 15.03 -16.94
CA VAL A 124 -6.82 14.86 -16.04
C VAL A 124 -6.39 14.84 -14.58
N ALA A 125 -5.32 14.10 -14.27
CA ALA A 125 -4.78 14.04 -12.92
C ALA A 125 -4.08 15.35 -12.53
N ASP A 126 -3.37 16.00 -13.46
CA ASP A 126 -2.73 17.32 -13.21
C ASP A 126 -3.76 18.41 -12.88
N MET A 127 -4.94 18.40 -13.52
CA MET A 127 -6.01 19.32 -13.15
C MET A 127 -6.55 19.05 -11.73
N LEU A 128 -6.68 17.77 -11.33
CA LEU A 128 -7.11 17.40 -9.99
C LEU A 128 -6.08 17.79 -8.91
N SER A 129 -4.78 17.62 -9.19
CA SER A 129 -3.71 17.99 -8.25
C SER A 129 -3.57 19.50 -8.04
N ARG A 130 -4.10 20.30 -8.98
CA ARG A 130 -4.11 21.77 -9.00
C ARG A 130 -5.47 22.40 -8.71
N TRP A 131 -6.42 21.63 -8.19
CA TRP A 131 -7.81 22.05 -8.03
C TRP A 131 -7.99 23.46 -7.43
N ASP A 132 -7.23 23.76 -6.37
CA ASP A 132 -7.33 25.02 -5.62
C ASP A 132 -6.34 26.12 -6.09
N MET A 133 -5.57 25.87 -7.17
CA MET A 133 -4.60 26.86 -7.67
C MET A 133 -5.24 27.94 -8.55
N ASP A 134 -6.20 27.55 -9.37
CA ASP A 134 -6.90 28.44 -10.30
C ASP A 134 -8.33 27.92 -10.54
N PRO A 135 -9.38 28.71 -10.28
CA PRO A 135 -10.77 28.36 -10.59
C PRO A 135 -11.00 27.93 -12.05
N GLY A 136 -10.18 28.41 -13.00
CA GLY A 136 -10.24 27.99 -14.40
C GLY A 136 -9.93 26.50 -14.59
N ILE A 137 -9.02 25.94 -13.79
CA ILE A 137 -8.61 24.52 -13.85
C ILE A 137 -9.75 23.62 -13.41
N SER A 138 -10.33 23.88 -12.24
CA SER A 138 -11.46 23.09 -11.72
C SER A 138 -12.69 23.22 -12.61
N THR A 139 -12.96 24.41 -13.16
CA THR A 139 -14.05 24.62 -14.13
C THR A 139 -13.84 23.77 -15.40
N GLU A 140 -12.62 23.71 -15.92
CA GLU A 140 -12.31 22.90 -17.11
C GLU A 140 -12.43 21.40 -16.82
N PHE A 141 -11.92 20.94 -15.67
CA PHE A 141 -12.10 19.56 -15.24
C PHE A 141 -13.59 19.18 -15.12
N LEU A 142 -14.40 20.02 -14.48
CA LEU A 142 -15.83 19.75 -14.27
C LEU A 142 -16.61 19.62 -15.59
N LYS A 143 -16.22 20.33 -16.66
CA LYS A 143 -16.79 20.12 -18.00
C LYS A 143 -16.48 18.71 -18.50
N GLN A 144 -15.25 18.26 -18.36
CA GLN A 144 -14.84 16.92 -18.79
C GLN A 144 -15.51 15.83 -17.93
N ALA A 145 -15.58 16.04 -16.62
CA ALA A 145 -16.28 15.14 -15.70
C ALA A 145 -17.76 15.00 -16.08
N ARG A 146 -18.43 16.10 -16.43
CA ARG A 146 -19.83 16.07 -16.89
C ARG A 146 -20.00 15.29 -18.20
N ILE A 147 -19.12 15.50 -19.18
CA ILE A 147 -19.17 14.80 -20.47
C ILE A 147 -18.97 13.29 -20.28
N ASN A 148 -18.03 12.90 -19.42
CA ASN A 148 -17.68 11.50 -19.17
C ASN A 148 -18.49 10.86 -18.03
N SER A 149 -19.46 11.58 -17.45
CA SER A 149 -20.26 11.13 -16.30
C SER A 149 -19.41 10.69 -15.10
N TRP A 150 -18.32 11.40 -14.83
CA TRP A 150 -17.46 11.14 -13.68
C TRP A 150 -18.07 11.69 -12.39
N THR A 151 -17.84 10.98 -11.29
CA THR A 151 -18.40 11.33 -9.97
C THR A 151 -17.29 11.59 -8.97
N GLU A 152 -17.44 12.67 -8.21
CA GLU A 152 -16.55 12.96 -7.08
C GLU A 152 -16.78 11.98 -5.94
N ILE A 153 -15.71 11.60 -5.26
CA ILE A 153 -15.76 10.85 -4.00
C ILE A 153 -15.43 11.83 -2.87
N GLU A 154 -16.34 11.94 -1.92
CA GLU A 154 -16.05 12.64 -0.67
C GLU A 154 -15.04 11.85 0.15
N LEU A 155 -13.90 12.48 0.39
CA LEU A 155 -12.88 11.95 1.26
C LEU A 155 -13.34 12.15 2.71
N LEU A 156 -13.63 11.07 3.43
CA LEU A 156 -13.92 11.14 4.86
C LEU A 156 -12.70 11.78 5.57
N GLY A 157 -12.91 12.94 6.20
CA GLY A 157 -11.86 13.90 6.59
C GLY A 157 -10.71 13.38 7.47
N ASP A 158 -10.89 12.22 8.11
CA ASP A 158 -9.86 11.56 8.94
C ASP A 158 -9.11 10.42 8.22
N PHE A 159 -9.60 9.94 7.07
CA PHE A 159 -9.09 8.74 6.40
C PHE A 159 -7.79 8.95 5.63
N LEU A 160 -7.52 10.16 5.11
CA LEU A 160 -6.41 10.38 4.18
C LEU A 160 -5.00 10.41 4.80
N PHE A 161 -4.89 10.38 6.12
CA PHE A 161 -3.63 10.75 6.76
C PHE A 161 -3.22 9.82 7.90
N ILE A 162 -3.80 8.63 7.94
CA ILE A 162 -3.39 7.56 8.83
C ILE A 162 -2.12 6.89 8.29
N LEU A 163 -1.04 7.67 8.20
CA LEU A 163 0.34 7.18 8.20
C LEU A 163 0.70 6.49 9.54
N PHE A 164 -0.25 6.42 10.49
CA PHE A 164 -0.01 5.95 11.86
C PHE A 164 -0.51 4.54 12.16
N ILE A 165 -1.44 3.94 11.40
CA ILE A 165 -1.92 2.59 11.72
C ILE A 165 -0.84 1.56 11.40
N VAL A 166 -0.23 1.59 10.21
CA VAL A 166 0.80 0.61 9.87
C VAL A 166 2.02 0.77 10.74
N ASP A 167 2.49 1.98 11.06
CA ASP A 167 3.70 2.13 11.86
C ASP A 167 3.48 1.71 13.34
N THR A 168 2.25 1.85 13.87
CA THR A 168 1.92 1.44 15.25
C THR A 168 1.55 -0.04 15.33
N GLN A 169 0.80 -0.57 14.36
CA GLN A 169 0.52 -2.00 14.23
C GLN A 169 1.78 -2.79 13.88
N LEU A 170 2.65 -2.28 13.02
CA LEU A 170 3.95 -2.89 12.70
C LEU A 170 4.87 -2.86 13.91
N ARG A 171 4.96 -1.74 14.64
CA ARG A 171 5.69 -1.69 15.92
C ARG A 171 5.11 -2.68 16.94
N LYS A 172 3.79 -2.81 17.00
CA LYS A 172 3.11 -3.77 17.87
C LYS A 172 3.39 -5.22 17.44
N LEU A 173 3.25 -5.54 16.15
CA LEU A 173 3.54 -6.85 15.57
C LEU A 173 5.01 -7.23 15.69
N GLN A 174 5.94 -6.29 15.53
CA GLN A 174 7.36 -6.51 15.78
C GLN A 174 7.62 -6.79 17.26
N LYS A 175 7.00 -6.02 18.16
CA LYS A 175 7.10 -6.24 19.60
C LYS A 175 6.50 -7.60 20.01
N ASP A 176 5.37 -7.96 19.43
CA ASP A 176 4.68 -9.24 19.64
C ASP A 176 5.49 -10.40 19.06
N THR A 177 6.13 -10.22 17.89
CA THR A 177 7.05 -11.20 17.30
C THR A 177 8.28 -11.43 18.18
N GLU A 178 8.88 -10.37 18.71
CA GLU A 178 10.02 -10.47 19.63
C GLU A 178 9.62 -11.09 20.98
N LEU A 179 8.41 -10.81 21.46
CA LEU A 179 7.82 -11.48 22.62
C LEU A 179 7.62 -12.97 22.33
N CYS A 180 7.00 -13.33 21.20
CA CYS A 180 6.79 -14.73 20.79
C CYS A 180 8.11 -15.49 20.65
N LYS A 181 9.16 -14.90 20.07
CA LYS A 181 10.50 -15.52 20.02
C LYS A 181 11.03 -15.78 21.43
N LYS A 182 10.97 -14.78 22.31
CA LYS A 182 11.42 -14.94 23.71
C LYS A 182 10.60 -15.99 24.47
N SER A 183 9.29 -16.06 24.23
CA SER A 183 8.39 -17.05 24.83
C SER A 183 8.58 -18.46 24.27
N ALA A 184 8.87 -18.60 22.98
CA ALA A 184 9.17 -19.89 22.35
C ALA A 184 10.44 -20.52 22.95
N PHE A 185 11.41 -19.70 23.35
CA PHE A 185 12.64 -20.14 24.02
C PHE A 185 12.60 -19.97 25.55
N ALA A 186 11.44 -19.70 26.15
CA ALA A 186 11.32 -19.57 27.59
C ALA A 186 11.49 -20.94 28.28
N GLU A 187 12.11 -20.95 29.46
CA GLU A 187 12.45 -22.16 30.20
C GLU A 187 11.22 -23.04 30.51
N GLY A 188 10.05 -22.42 30.75
CA GLY A 188 8.78 -23.15 30.94
C GLY A 188 8.30 -23.87 29.69
N THR A 189 8.43 -23.25 28.51
CA THR A 189 8.07 -23.85 27.22
C THR A 189 8.99 -25.02 26.90
N TYR A 190 10.30 -24.87 27.15
CA TYR A 190 11.28 -25.94 26.99
C TYR A 190 11.04 -27.10 27.95
N LYS A 191 10.71 -26.81 29.23
CA LYS A 191 10.32 -27.82 30.21
C LYS A 191 9.05 -28.57 29.79
N ASN A 192 8.03 -27.87 29.30
CA ASN A 192 6.81 -28.50 28.79
C ASN A 192 7.08 -29.40 27.59
N LEU A 193 7.88 -28.93 26.62
CA LEU A 193 8.28 -29.73 25.46
C LEU A 193 9.04 -31.00 25.92
N LYS A 194 9.98 -30.86 26.86
CA LYS A 194 10.72 -31.99 27.42
C LYS A 194 9.79 -32.99 28.12
N VAL A 195 8.82 -32.51 28.91
CA VAL A 195 7.82 -33.36 29.57
C VAL A 195 6.98 -34.11 28.53
N GLN A 196 6.51 -33.43 27.49
CA GLN A 196 5.75 -34.05 26.40
C GLN A 196 6.55 -35.15 25.68
N PHE A 197 7.82 -34.92 25.39
CA PHE A 197 8.70 -35.94 24.82
C PHE A 197 8.89 -37.13 25.77
N VAL A 198 9.15 -36.87 27.06
CA VAL A 198 9.28 -37.94 28.06
C VAL A 198 8.00 -38.77 28.15
N SER A 199 6.82 -38.14 28.19
CA SER A 199 5.53 -38.82 28.18
C SER A 199 5.31 -39.63 26.90
N TYR A 200 5.67 -39.09 25.73
CA TYR A 200 5.58 -39.80 24.44
C TYR A 200 6.48 -41.05 24.40
N PHE A 201 7.73 -40.95 24.84
CA PHE A 201 8.63 -42.11 24.89
C PHE A 201 8.19 -43.15 25.91
N LEU A 202 7.66 -42.74 27.06
CA LEU A 202 7.07 -43.65 28.04
C LEU A 202 5.85 -44.38 27.47
N PHE A 203 4.97 -43.66 26.77
CA PHE A 203 3.83 -44.23 26.07
C PHE A 203 4.27 -45.26 25.00
N CYS A 204 5.25 -44.92 24.16
CA CYS A 204 5.77 -45.84 23.15
C CYS A 204 6.36 -47.11 23.78
N THR A 205 7.13 -46.97 24.87
CA THR A 205 7.67 -48.11 25.63
C THR A 205 6.55 -48.97 26.20
N TYR A 206 5.52 -48.37 26.80
CA TYR A 206 4.41 -49.08 27.42
C TYR A 206 3.60 -49.91 26.41
N PHE A 207 3.36 -49.36 25.22
CA PHE A 207 2.59 -50.02 24.17
C PHE A 207 3.46 -50.78 23.15
N ASN A 208 4.76 -50.93 23.41
CA ASN A 208 5.72 -51.61 22.53
C ASN A 208 5.74 -51.07 21.09
N MET A 209 5.65 -49.74 20.95
CA MET A 209 5.72 -49.02 19.68
C MET A 209 7.13 -48.45 19.45
N SER A 210 7.60 -48.44 18.20
CA SER A 210 8.82 -47.71 17.82
C SER A 210 8.54 -46.21 17.73
N PRO A 211 9.27 -45.36 18.47
CA PRO A 211 9.13 -43.91 18.33
C PRO A 211 9.67 -43.45 16.97
N LEU A 212 8.83 -42.75 16.20
CA LEU A 212 9.24 -42.14 14.93
C LEU A 212 10.02 -40.84 15.20
N PRO A 213 11.16 -40.60 14.52
CA PRO A 213 11.83 -39.31 14.61
C PRO A 213 10.96 -38.23 13.96
N ILE A 214 10.66 -37.18 14.71
CA ILE A 214 10.21 -35.93 14.13
C ILE A 214 11.44 -35.36 13.41
N LEU A 215 11.45 -35.44 12.09
CA LEU A 215 12.37 -34.65 11.27
C LEU A 215 12.01 -33.18 11.52
N LEU A 216 12.79 -32.53 12.39
CA LEU A 216 12.87 -31.08 12.52
C LEU A 216 13.72 -30.52 11.37
#